data_AF-A0A821BCR9-F1
#
_entry.id   AF-A0A821BCR9-F1
#
_cell.length_a   1.000
_cell.length_b   1.000
_cell.length_c   1.000
_cell.angle_alpha   90.00
_cell.angle_beta   90.00
_cell.angle_gamma   90.00
#
_symmetry.space_group_name_H-M   'P 1'
#
loop_
_entity.id
_entity.type
_entity.pdbx_description
1 polymer ?
#
loop_
_entity_poly.entity_id
_entity_poly.type
_entity_poly.pdbx_seq_one_letter_code
_entity_poly.pdbx_strand_id
1 'polypeptide(L)'
;MNIRFHGHLNKYTNAFKRYQTRYFILDAQTKSLFYFMPDEVRKKGPRGVIELTDCWILPSNEDDVTFTVQTAGSGEAFKLR
;
A
#
# COMPACT_ATOMS: atom_id res chain seq x y z
N MET A 1 -20.56 -1.17 8.27
CA MET A 1 -20.29 -0.32 7.10
C MET A 1 -19.09 -0.89 6.37
N ASN A 2 -19.21 -1.31 5.10
CA ASN A 2 -18.08 -1.88 4.35
C ASN A 2 -17.28 -0.71 3.74
N ILE A 3 -16.40 -0.10 4.54
CA ILE A 3 -15.58 1.02 4.08
C ILE A 3 -14.45 0.43 3.22
N ARG A 4 -14.48 0.75 1.93
CA ARG A 4 -13.41 0.44 0.99
C ARG A 4 -12.92 1.74 0.38
N PHE A 5 -11.66 2.07 0.66
CA PHE A 5 -10.96 3.16 -0.03
C PHE A 5 -10.09 2.58 -1.12
N HIS A 6 -10.02 3.24 -2.27
CA HIS A 6 -9.18 2.79 -3.37
C HIS A 6 -8.68 3.97 -4.20
N GLY A 7 -7.50 3.82 -4.78
CA GLY A 7 -6.89 4.89 -5.57
C GLY A 7 -5.49 4.55 -6.03
N HIS A 8 -4.92 5.48 -6.79
CA HIS A 8 -3.54 5.37 -7.24
C HIS A 8 -2.61 5.96 -6.18
N LEU A 9 -1.61 5.18 -5.80
CA LEU A 9 -0.47 5.65 -5.03
C LEU A 9 0.82 5.17 -5.70
N ASN A 10 1.88 5.92 -5.53
CA ASN A 10 3.22 5.56 -5.94
C ASN A 10 3.88 4.71 -4.86
N LYS A 11 4.17 3.45 -5.18
CA LYS A 11 4.88 2.54 -4.28
C LYS A 11 6.36 2.56 -4.58
N TYR A 12 7.21 2.71 -3.56
CA TYR A 12 8.64 2.49 -3.72
C TYR A 12 8.91 1.00 -4.02
N THR A 13 9.61 0.72 -5.11
CA THR A 13 9.84 -0.65 -5.59
C THR A 13 11.25 -1.15 -5.32
N ASN A 14 12.28 -0.42 -5.77
CA ASN A 14 13.69 -0.64 -5.45
C ASN A 14 14.51 0.60 -5.83
N ALA A 15 15.81 0.59 -5.53
CA ALA A 15 16.71 1.71 -5.80
C ALA A 15 16.80 2.10 -7.29
N PHE A 16 16.59 1.14 -8.20
CA PHE A 16 16.66 1.38 -9.64
C PHE A 16 15.36 1.96 -10.20
N LYS A 17 14.23 1.27 -9.98
CA LYS A 17 12.91 1.66 -10.50
C LYS A 17 12.22 2.76 -9.68
N ARG A 18 12.69 3.00 -8.46
CA ARG A 18 12.15 4.01 -7.51
C ARG A 18 10.64 3.83 -7.29
N TYR A 19 9.93 4.94 -7.15
CA TYR A 19 8.48 4.99 -7.01
C TYR A 19 7.79 4.64 -8.33
N GLN A 20 6.78 3.79 -8.27
CA GLN A 20 6.00 3.37 -9.43
C GLN A 20 4.52 3.33 -9.06
N THR A 21 3.65 3.83 -9.93
CA THR A 21 2.21 3.89 -9.67
C THR A 21 1.61 2.50 -9.56
N ARG A 22 0.81 2.30 -8.52
CA ARG A 22 0.02 1.09 -8.27
C ARG A 22 -1.38 1.49 -7.87
N TYR A 23 -2.34 0.61 -8.14
CA TYR A 23 -3.70 0.79 -7.66
C TYR A 23 -3.85 0.07 -6.33
N PHE A 24 -4.25 0.80 -5.29
CA PHE A 24 -4.42 0.29 -3.95
C PHE A 24 -5.90 0.12 -3.60
N ILE A 25 -6.19 -0.91 -2.80
CA ILE A 25 -7.50 -1.13 -2.19
C ILE A 25 -7.28 -1.39 -0.71
N LEU A 26 -7.83 -0.52 0.12
CA LEU A 26 -7.94 -0.70 1.56
C LEU A 26 -9.28 -1.39 1.86
N ASP A 27 -9.22 -2.61 2.40
CA ASP A 27 -10.41 -3.37 2.82
C ASP A 27 -10.46 -3.44 4.35
N ALA A 28 -11.41 -2.73 4.94
CA ALA A 28 -11.61 -2.70 6.39
C ALA A 28 -12.15 -4.03 6.95
N GLN A 29 -12.81 -4.86 6.14
CA GLN A 29 -13.32 -6.16 6.60
C GLN A 29 -12.19 -7.16 6.79
N THR A 30 -11.26 -7.22 5.84
CA THR A 30 -10.11 -8.12 5.92
C THR A 30 -8.91 -7.51 6.63
N LYS A 31 -9.00 -6.22 7.02
CA LYS A 31 -7.89 -5.43 7.60
C LYS A 31 -6.65 -5.51 6.72
N SER A 32 -6.80 -5.31 5.41
CA SER A 32 -5.71 -5.50 4.47
C SER A 32 -5.58 -4.33 3.50
N LEU A 33 -4.34 -4.02 3.14
CA LEU A 33 -4.01 -3.09 2.06
C LEU A 33 -3.43 -3.89 0.89
N PHE A 34 -4.22 -4.01 -0.18
CA PHE A 34 -3.82 -4.69 -1.41
C PHE A 34 -3.27 -3.70 -2.42
N TYR A 35 -2.32 -4.14 -3.25
CA TYR A 35 -1.93 -3.39 -4.43
C TYR A 35 -1.94 -4.23 -5.71
N PHE A 36 -2.27 -3.57 -6.81
CA PHE A 36 -2.38 -4.15 -8.14
C PHE A 36 -1.56 -3.33 -9.13
N MET A 37 -1.26 -3.91 -10.29
CA MET A 37 -0.85 -3.11 -11.44
C MET A 37 -2.05 -2.26 -11.89
N PRO A 38 -1.86 -1.00 -12.31
CA PRO A 38 -2.96 -0.09 -12.67
C PRO A 38 -3.99 -0.70 -13.65
N ASP A 39 -3.52 -1.44 -14.67
CA ASP A 39 -4.37 -2.00 -15.72
C ASP A 39 -4.92 -3.41 -15.42
N GLU A 40 -4.59 -3.97 -14.26
CA GLU A 40 -4.86 -5.38 -13.94
C GLU A 40 -5.86 -5.60 -12.80
N VAL A 41 -6.37 -4.53 -12.17
CA VAL A 41 -7.23 -4.59 -10.97
C VAL A 41 -8.43 -5.54 -11.12
N ARG A 42 -9.01 -5.63 -12.33
CA ARG A 42 -10.17 -6.49 -12.63
C ARG A 42 -9.81 -7.80 -13.33
N LYS A 43 -8.54 -7.96 -13.72
CA LYS A 43 -8.07 -9.08 -14.56
C LYS A 43 -7.21 -10.07 -13.79
N LYS A 44 -6.46 -9.60 -12.79
CA LYS A 44 -5.54 -10.41 -12.00
C LYS A 44 -5.71 -10.10 -10.52
N GLY A 45 -5.30 -11.05 -9.68
CA GLY A 45 -5.24 -10.87 -8.23
C GLY A 45 -4.20 -9.82 -7.80
N PRO A 46 -4.19 -9.46 -6.51
CA PRO A 46 -3.24 -8.49 -5.98
C PRO A 46 -1.80 -8.95 -6.19
N ARG A 47 -0.91 -8.01 -6.49
CA ARG A 47 0.53 -8.23 -6.61
C ARG A 47 1.22 -8.29 -5.25
N GLY A 48 0.56 -7.78 -4.22
CA GLY A 48 0.94 -7.96 -2.83
C GLY A 48 -0.11 -7.40 -1.89
N VAL A 49 0.02 -7.79 -0.64
CA VAL A 49 -0.88 -7.45 0.46
C VAL A 49 -0.04 -7.13 1.69
N ILE A 50 -0.50 -6.18 2.50
CA ILE A 50 -0.04 -6.00 3.88
C ILE A 50 -1.24 -6.13 4.81
N GLU A 51 -1.08 -6.88 5.89
CA GLU A 51 -2.05 -6.93 6.99
C GLU A 51 -1.93 -5.67 7.84
N LEU A 52 -3.07 -5.10 8.21
CA LEU A 52 -3.16 -3.84 8.95
C LEU A 52 -3.42 -4.06 10.45
N THR A 53 -3.59 -5.30 10.89
CA THR A 53 -3.56 -5.65 12.31
C THR A 53 -2.20 -5.27 12.87
N ASP A 54 -2.19 -4.48 13.94
CA ASP A 54 -0.97 -3.99 14.59
C ASP A 54 0.03 -3.34 13.62
N CYS A 55 -0.48 -2.51 12.70
CA CYS A 55 0.36 -1.72 11.80
C CYS A 55 0.56 -0.28 12.29
N TRP A 56 1.62 0.35 11.80
CA TRP A 56 1.88 1.77 11.99
C TRP A 56 1.86 2.50 10.65
N ILE A 57 1.29 3.71 10.67
CA ILE A 57 1.41 4.69 9.60
C ILE A 57 2.43 5.72 10.06
N LEU A 58 3.54 5.81 9.33
CA LEU A 58 4.66 6.69 9.63
C LEU A 58 4.75 7.76 8.54
N PRO A 59 4.23 8.97 8.74
CA PRO A 59 4.45 10.10 7.85
C PRO A 59 5.96 10.39 7.71
N SER A 60 6.37 10.83 6.52
CA SER A 60 7.74 11.27 6.28
C SER A 60 8.00 12.63 6.90
N ASN A 61 9.24 12.87 7.34
CA ASN A 61 9.71 14.20 7.72
C ASN A 61 10.34 14.95 6.53
N GLU A 62 10.49 14.30 5.37
CA GLU A 62 11.16 14.86 4.19
C GLU A 62 10.21 15.63 3.27
N ASP A 63 8.92 15.27 3.26
CA ASP A 63 7.88 15.89 2.43
C ASP A 63 6.48 15.53 2.94
N ASP A 64 5.48 16.28 2.47
CA ASP A 64 4.09 16.21 2.95
C ASP A 64 3.26 15.08 2.33
N VAL A 65 3.83 14.31 1.39
CA VAL A 65 3.08 13.32 0.59
C VAL A 65 3.55 11.89 0.81
N THR A 66 4.68 11.68 1.48
CA THR A 66 5.27 10.37 1.71
C THR A 66 4.87 9.81 3.07
N PHE A 67 4.52 8.54 3.09
CA PHE A 67 4.31 7.81 4.34
C PHE A 67 4.70 6.34 4.17
N THR A 68 4.93 5.66 5.29
CA THR A 68 5.19 4.22 5.33
C THR A 68 4.09 3.51 6.10
N VAL A 69 3.54 2.44 5.52
CA VAL A 69 2.70 1.46 6.22
C VAL A 69 3.60 0.32 6.63
N GLN A 70 3.76 0.06 7.92
CA GLN A 70 4.65 -0.98 8.44
C GLN A 70 3.90 -1.92 9.38
N THR A 71 4.12 -3.23 9.25
CA THR A 71 3.56 -4.25 10.15
C THR A 71 4.46 -4.48 11.37
N ALA A 72 3.88 -4.68 12.55
CA ALA A 72 4.64 -5.00 13.76
C ALA A 72 5.32 -6.36 13.71
N GLY A 73 4.68 -7.37 13.11
CA GLY A 73 5.09 -8.77 13.22
C GLY A 73 5.96 -9.30 12.06
N SER A 74 5.72 -8.87 10.82
CA SER A 74 6.43 -9.41 9.64
C SER A 74 7.62 -8.57 9.18
N GLY A 75 7.73 -7.32 9.66
CA GLY A 75 8.71 -6.36 9.15
C GLY A 75 8.43 -5.89 7.71
N GLU A 76 7.28 -6.28 7.14
CA GLU A 76 6.86 -5.82 5.83
C GLU A 76 6.46 -4.35 5.89
N ALA A 77 6.89 -3.59 4.88
CA ALA A 77 6.57 -2.18 4.79
C ALA A 77 6.30 -1.75 3.35
N PHE A 78 5.30 -0.89 3.18
CA PHE A 78 5.07 -0.15 1.95
C PHE A 78 5.38 1.33 2.17
N LYS A 79 6.43 1.82 1.49
CA LYS A 79 6.69 3.26 1.36
C LYS A 79 5.90 3.81 0.18
N LEU A 80 5.00 4.75 0.45
CA LEU A 80 3.96 5.24 -0.44
C LEU A 80 4.03 6.77 -0.62
N ARG A 81 3.57 7.25 -1.78
CA ARG A 81 3.39 8.66 -2.16
C ARG A 81 2.12 8.83 -3.00
#